data_AF-A0A6A6RVM8-F1
#
_entry.id   AF-A0A6A6RVM8-F1
#
_cell.length_a   1.000
_cell.length_b   1.000
_cell.length_c   1.000
_cell.angle_alpha   90.00
_cell.angle_beta   90.00
_cell.angle_gamma   90.00
#
_symmetry.space_group_name_H-M   'P 1'
#
loop_
_entity.id
_entity.type
_entity.pdbx_description
1 polymer ?
#
loop_
_entity_poly.entity_id
_entity_poly.type
_entity_poly.pdbx_seq_one_letter_code
_entity_poly.pdbx_strand_id
1 'polypeptide(L)'
;LKYTALSYCLGSVDKHKTTKATVRDNDQVLDFDALPRTIQNSIKVTFELGYIYLWVDYLCIVHDDPKELQQEIAKMPDVYSGAIVTIAASVTPVYITD
;
A
#
# COMPACT_ATOMS: atom_id res chain seq x y z
N LEU A 1 -4.14 16.62 -2.98
CA LEU A 1 -4.18 15.55 -4.01
C LEU A 1 -5.45 14.75 -3.80
N LYS A 2 -6.11 14.26 -4.86
CA LYS A 2 -7.20 13.28 -4.72
C LYS A 2 -6.59 11.89 -4.90
N TYR A 3 -6.75 11.03 -3.89
CA TYR A 3 -6.14 9.71 -3.87
C TYR A 3 -7.08 8.67 -3.28
N THR A 4 -6.83 7.40 -3.62
CA THR A 4 -7.45 6.24 -2.99
C THR A 4 -6.47 5.63 -1.99
N ALA A 5 -6.96 4.91 -0.99
CA ALA A 5 -6.11 4.16 -0.06
C ALA A 5 -6.37 2.65 -0.17
N LEU A 6 -5.35 1.82 0.06
CA LEU A 6 -5.48 0.37 0.14
C LEU A 6 -5.43 -0.10 1.59
N SER A 7 -6.45 -0.85 2.03
CA SER A 7 -6.49 -1.58 3.29
C SER A 7 -6.47 -3.09 2.99
N TYR A 8 -5.50 -3.82 3.56
CA TYR A 8 -5.25 -5.22 3.24
C TYR A 8 -4.47 -5.91 4.36
N CYS A 9 -4.48 -7.24 4.37
CA CYS A 9 -3.57 -8.01 5.19
C CYS A 9 -2.24 -8.19 4.44
N LEU A 10 -1.13 -7.80 5.07
CA LEU A 10 0.19 -8.01 4.52
C LEU A 10 0.49 -9.53 4.49
N GLY A 11 0.69 -10.07 3.29
CA GLY A 11 1.12 -11.46 3.11
C GLY A 11 2.61 -11.64 3.43
N SER A 12 3.08 -12.89 3.39
CA SER A 12 4.44 -13.28 3.80
C SER A 12 5.60 -12.82 2.90
N VAL A 13 5.38 -11.87 1.96
CA VAL A 13 6.39 -11.53 0.93
C VAL A 13 6.90 -10.10 1.10
N ASP A 14 8.18 -9.99 1.45
CA ASP A 14 8.82 -8.75 1.91
C ASP A 14 9.61 -8.00 0.82
N LYS A 15 9.22 -8.14 -0.46
CA LYS A 15 10.10 -7.75 -1.59
C LYS A 15 10.09 -6.27 -1.97
N HIS A 16 9.15 -5.47 -1.46
CA HIS A 16 8.94 -4.09 -1.92
C HIS A 16 8.79 -3.08 -0.77
N LYS A 17 9.33 -3.42 0.41
CA LYS A 17 9.21 -2.56 1.59
C LYS A 17 9.96 -1.26 1.35
N THR A 18 9.32 -0.14 1.63
CA THR A 18 10.01 1.15 1.61
C THR A 18 10.95 1.28 2.80
N THR A 19 12.22 1.50 2.48
CA THR A 19 13.33 1.78 3.41
C THR A 19 13.85 3.20 3.17
N LYS A 20 14.64 3.73 4.10
CA LYS A 20 15.31 5.03 3.92
C LYS A 20 16.20 5.08 2.69
N ALA A 21 16.81 3.96 2.30
CA ALA A 21 17.64 3.87 1.10
C ALA A 21 16.79 4.09 -0.16
N THR A 22 15.62 3.45 -0.23
CA THR A 22 14.70 3.53 -1.36
C THR A 22 13.94 4.85 -1.45
N VAL A 23 13.67 5.54 -0.33
CA VAL A 23 13.06 6.90 -0.35
C VAL A 23 14.02 7.95 -0.89
N ARG A 24 15.33 7.80 -0.63
CA ARG A 24 16.35 8.74 -1.14
C ARG A 24 16.56 8.61 -2.65
N ASP A 25 16.19 7.47 -3.21
CA ASP A 25 16.19 7.20 -4.64
C ASP A 25 14.82 7.61 -5.21
N ASN A 26 14.63 8.92 -5.42
CA ASN A 26 13.38 9.52 -5.94
C ASN A 26 12.97 8.98 -7.33
N ASP A 27 13.78 8.13 -7.96
CA ASP A 27 13.58 7.50 -9.27
C ASP A 27 13.24 6.00 -9.17
N GLN A 28 12.70 5.53 -8.04
CA GLN A 28 12.19 4.15 -7.95
C GLN A 28 11.01 3.93 -8.91
N VAL A 29 11.32 3.47 -10.12
CA VAL A 29 10.36 2.87 -11.02
C VAL A 29 9.96 1.53 -10.41
N LEU A 30 8.76 1.49 -9.84
CA LEU A 30 8.15 0.24 -9.40
C LEU A 30 7.83 -0.60 -10.65
N ASP A 31 8.48 -1.76 -10.76
CA ASP A 31 8.08 -2.75 -11.75
C ASP A 31 6.69 -3.29 -11.37
N PHE A 32 5.69 -2.93 -12.18
CA PHE A 32 4.30 -3.31 -11.95
C PHE A 32 4.13 -4.82 -11.82
N ASP A 33 4.85 -5.60 -12.64
CA ASP A 33 4.74 -7.06 -12.66
C ASP A 33 5.41 -7.72 -11.45
N ALA A 34 6.35 -7.02 -10.80
CA ALA A 34 6.98 -7.46 -9.56
C ALA A 34 6.10 -7.23 -8.32
N LEU A 35 5.14 -6.30 -8.37
CA LEU A 35 4.27 -5.98 -7.24
C LEU A 35 3.35 -7.15 -6.86
N PRO A 36 3.00 -7.30 -5.56
CA PRO A 36 1.94 -8.23 -5.15
C PRO A 36 0.63 -7.99 -5.92
N ARG A 37 -0.09 -9.06 -6.28
CA ARG A 37 -1.37 -8.97 -7.02
C ARG A 37 -2.38 -8.05 -6.36
N THR A 38 -2.41 -8.00 -5.02
CA THR A 38 -3.29 -7.08 -4.27
C THR A 38 -3.02 -5.64 -4.67
N ILE A 39 -1.75 -5.22 -4.70
CA ILE A 39 -1.36 -3.86 -5.09
C ILE A 39 -1.64 -3.63 -6.58
N GLN A 40 -1.30 -4.59 -7.45
CA GLN A 40 -1.60 -4.49 -8.89
C GLN A 40 -3.09 -4.25 -9.17
N ASN A 41 -3.95 -5.03 -8.49
CA ASN A 41 -5.41 -4.90 -8.63
C ASN A 41 -5.90 -3.56 -8.07
N SER A 42 -5.36 -3.12 -6.93
CA SER A 42 -5.71 -1.80 -6.37
C SER A 42 -5.30 -0.66 -7.30
N ILE A 43 -4.14 -0.73 -7.95
CA ILE A 43 -3.72 0.25 -8.96
C ILE A 43 -4.73 0.32 -10.11
N LYS A 44 -5.17 -0.84 -10.63
CA LYS A 44 -6.18 -0.90 -11.70
C LYS A 44 -7.50 -0.27 -11.24
N VAL A 45 -7.99 -0.64 -10.06
CA VAL A 45 -9.22 -0.07 -9.48
C VAL A 45 -9.10 1.45 -9.29
N THR A 46 -7.96 1.95 -8.82
CA THR A 46 -7.71 3.39 -8.70
C THR A 46 -7.88 4.10 -10.04
N PHE A 47 -7.31 3.54 -11.12
CA PHE A 47 -7.44 4.11 -12.47
C PHE A 47 -8.87 4.01 -13.01
N GLU A 48 -9.57 2.88 -12.79
CA GLU A 48 -10.97 2.70 -13.21
C GLU A 48 -11.92 3.69 -12.50
N LEU A 49 -11.59 4.08 -11.27
CA LEU A 49 -12.30 5.11 -10.52
C LEU A 49 -11.96 6.54 -10.96
N GLY A 50 -11.04 6.72 -11.92
CA GLY A 50 -10.63 8.03 -12.44
C GLY A 50 -9.57 8.75 -11.61
N TYR A 51 -8.87 8.03 -10.73
CA TYR A 51 -7.77 8.57 -9.93
C TYR A 51 -6.42 8.01 -10.39
N ILE A 52 -5.35 8.74 -10.10
CA ILE A 52 -3.97 8.34 -10.48
C ILE A 52 -3.05 8.16 -9.27
N TYR A 53 -3.56 8.41 -8.06
CA TYR A 53 -2.81 8.31 -6.82
C TYR A 53 -3.43 7.24 -5.93
N LEU A 54 -2.62 6.25 -5.57
CA LEU A 54 -2.95 5.20 -4.62
C LEU A 54 -1.96 5.26 -3.47
N TRP A 55 -2.47 5.34 -2.25
CA TRP A 55 -1.67 5.19 -1.04
C TRP A 55 -1.65 3.71 -0.61
N VAL A 56 -0.44 3.17 -0.40
CA VAL A 56 -0.20 1.83 0.12
C VAL A 56 0.82 1.96 1.24
N ASP A 57 0.45 1.63 2.48
CA ASP A 57 1.31 1.74 3.68
C ASP A 57 2.71 1.15 3.47
N TYR A 58 2.81 -0.01 2.83
CA TYR A 58 4.04 -0.74 2.61
C TYR A 58 5.00 -0.05 1.62
N LEU A 59 4.46 0.76 0.72
CA LEU A 59 5.21 1.55 -0.26
C LEU A 59 5.42 3.02 0.17
N CYS A 60 4.51 3.56 0.98
CA CYS A 60 4.51 4.99 1.31
C CYS A 60 5.13 5.30 2.68
N ILE A 61 5.34 4.31 3.55
CA ILE A 61 5.93 4.49 4.88
C ILE A 61 7.35 3.91 4.89
N VAL A 62 8.28 4.58 5.58
CA VAL A 62 9.61 4.03 5.85
C VAL A 62 9.54 3.03 7.00
N HIS A 63 9.95 1.79 6.74
CA HIS A 63 9.79 0.71 7.72
C HIS A 63 11.06 0.25 8.43
N ASP A 64 12.23 0.74 8.02
CA ASP A 64 13.54 0.41 8.63
C ASP A 64 13.97 1.43 9.69
N ASP A 65 13.15 2.45 9.97
CA ASP A 65 13.31 3.34 11.12
C ASP A 65 12.08 3.22 12.04
N PRO A 66 12.21 2.59 13.22
CA PRO A 66 11.11 2.44 14.17
C PRO A 66 10.48 3.76 14.64
N LYS A 67 11.27 4.83 14.76
CA LYS A 67 10.78 6.14 15.23
C LYS A 67 9.94 6.81 14.14
N GLU A 68 10.41 6.79 12.91
CA GLU A 68 9.69 7.32 11.75
C GLU A 68 8.43 6.49 11.47
N LEU A 69 8.56 5.16 11.50
CA LEU A 69 7.44 4.22 11.38
C LEU A 69 6.34 4.51 12.41
N GLN A 70 6.69 4.72 13.68
CA GLN A 70 5.71 5.03 14.72
C GLN A 70 4.99 6.36 14.45
N GLN A 71 5.71 7.38 13.95
CA GLN A 71 5.14 8.67 13.60
C GLN A 71 4.19 8.56 12.40
N GLU A 72 4.53 7.76 11.39
CA GLU A 72 3.68 7.53 10.22
C GLU A 72 2.44 6.70 10.57
N ILE A 73 2.58 5.68 11.42
CA ILE A 73 1.44 4.90 11.93
C ILE A 73 0.46 5.81 12.67
N ALA A 74 0.95 6.75 13.48
CA ALA A 74 0.10 7.71 14.18
C ALA A 74 -0.71 8.62 13.24
N LYS A 75 -0.25 8.82 12.00
CA LYS A 75 -0.95 9.62 10.97
C LYS A 75 -1.91 8.80 10.11
N MET A 76 -1.89 7.47 10.19
CA MET A 76 -2.76 6.62 9.37
C MET A 76 -4.26 6.99 9.45
N PRO A 77 -4.84 7.35 10.62
CA PRO A 77 -6.24 7.80 10.67
C PRO A 77 -6.53 9.00 9.76
N ASP A 78 -5.61 9.97 9.71
CA ASP A 78 -5.74 11.16 8.87
C ASP A 78 -5.59 10.83 7.38
N VAL A 79 -4.68 9.90 7.05
CA VAL A 79 -4.50 9.42 5.67
C VAL A 79 -5.75 8.67 5.19
N TYR A 80 -6.27 7.73 5.97
CA TYR A 80 -7.46 6.97 5.57
C TYR A 80 -8.71 7.87 5.51
N SER A 81 -8.87 8.81 6.45
CA SER A 81 -10.01 9.74 6.43
C SER A 81 -9.94 10.78 5.31
N GLY A 82 -8.74 11.10 4.83
CA GLY A 82 -8.52 12.00 3.69
C GLY A 82 -8.63 11.33 2.32
N ALA A 83 -8.69 10.00 2.25
CA ALA A 83 -8.83 9.27 1.00
C ALA A 83 -10.23 9.45 0.39
N ILE A 84 -10.31 9.53 -0.93
CA ILE A 84 -11.61 9.60 -1.63
C ILE A 84 -12.39 8.31 -1.44
N VAL A 85 -11.69 7.19 -1.46
CA VAL A 85 -12.21 5.86 -1.15
C VAL A 85 -11.08 4.98 -0.64
N THR A 86 -11.43 4.05 0.25
CA THR A 86 -10.55 2.98 0.72
C THR A 86 -10.92 1.67 0.04
N ILE A 87 -9.99 1.11 -0.72
CA ILE A 87 -10.09 -0.20 -1.34
C ILE A 87 -9.72 -1.22 -0.27
N ALA A 88 -10.68 -2.04 0.16
CA ALA A 88 -10.45 -3.10 1.13
C ALA A 88 -10.23 -4.43 0.41
N ALA A 89 -9.01 -4.97 0.47
CA ALA A 89 -8.72 -6.30 -0.01
C ALA A 89 -8.99 -7.33 1.09
N SER A 90 -10.01 -8.16 0.88
CA SER A 90 -10.35 -9.25 1.79
C SER A 90 -9.68 -10.54 1.33
N VAL A 91 -9.14 -11.30 2.28
CA VAL A 91 -8.74 -12.69 2.07
C VAL A 91 -9.95 -13.58 2.33
N THR A 92 -10.30 -14.45 1.38
CA THR A 92 -11.25 -15.52 1.66
C THR A 92 -10.49 -16.62 2.42
N PRO A 93 -10.90 -16.99 3.64
CA PRO A 93 -10.35 -18.19 4.28
C PRO A 93 -10.68 -19.37 3.37
N VAL A 94 -9.66 -20.13 2.96
CA VAL A 94 -9.89 -21.44 2.35
C VAL A 94 -10.35 -22.35 3.48
N TYR A 95 -11.67 -22.56 3.60
CA TYR A 95 -12.17 -23.69 4.36
C TYR A 95 -11.81 -24.94 3.57
N ILE A 96 -10.78 -25.66 4.00
CA ILE A 96 -10.59 -27.05 3.59
C ILE A 96 -11.70 -27.81 4.31
N THR A 97 -12.79 -28.10 3.60
CA THR A 97 -13.71 -29.16 4.03
C THR A 97 -13.05 -30.48 3.64
N ASP A 98 -12.70 -31.27 4.66
CA ASP A 98 -12.33 -32.68 4.52
C ASP A 98 -13.44 -33.50 3.85
#